data_AF-A0A7J2NR50-F1
#
_entry.id   AF-A0A7J2NR50-F1
#
_cell.length_a   1.000
_cell.length_b   1.000
_cell.length_c   1.000
_cell.angle_alpha   90.00
_cell.angle_beta   90.00
_cell.angle_gamma   90.00
#
_symmetry.space_group_name_H-M   'P 1'
#
loop_
_entity.id
_entity.type
_entity.pdbx_description
1 polymer ?
#
loop_
_entity_poly.entity_id
_entity_poly.type
_entity_poly.pdbx_seq_one_letter_code
_entity_poly.pdbx_strand_id
1 'polypeptide(L)'
;MSYKKIVEMIPVEKREDLSDKLLNYLLKTKNEKNMPSSMAKCFLSQWQTGSFEDETGLAVLLEATATVEPEKTIEFVEQELQLADVAKALKDAVQAGGA
;
A
#
# COMPACT_ATOMS: atom_id res chain seq x y z
N MET A 1 -5.38 0.04 12.49
CA MET A 1 -6.44 0.53 11.58
C MET A 1 -6.48 -0.39 10.36
N SER A 2 -7.63 -0.64 9.72
CA SER A 2 -7.65 -1.48 8.50
C SER A 2 -7.20 -0.65 7.29
N TYR A 3 -6.38 -1.23 6.40
CA TYR A 3 -5.94 -0.57 5.17
C TYR A 3 -7.09 -0.09 4.27
N LYS A 4 -8.26 -0.75 4.30
CA LYS A 4 -9.47 -0.29 3.60
C LYS A 4 -9.90 1.11 4.06
N LYS A 5 -9.93 1.34 5.37
CA LYS A 5 -10.27 2.66 5.95
C LYS A 5 -9.24 3.74 5.60
N ILE A 6 -7.98 3.35 5.43
CA ILE A 6 -6.92 4.27 5.01
C ILE A 6 -7.15 4.66 3.55
N VAL A 7 -7.53 3.73 2.68
CA VAL A 7 -7.83 3.99 1.26
C VAL A 7 -9.07 4.88 1.08
N GLU A 8 -10.08 4.74 1.94
CA GLU A 8 -11.27 5.62 1.93
C GLU A 8 -10.90 7.11 2.14
N MET A 9 -9.78 7.39 2.82
CA MET A 9 -9.27 8.75 3.02
C MET A 9 -8.51 9.31 1.80
N ILE A 10 -8.20 8.47 0.81
CA ILE A 10 -7.40 8.83 -0.36
C ILE A 10 -8.33 9.35 -1.46
N PRO A 11 -8.15 10.60 -1.93
CA PRO A 11 -8.91 11.16 -3.03
C PRO A 11 -8.82 10.27 -4.27
N VAL A 12 -9.95 10.08 -4.96
CA VAL A 12 -10.04 9.18 -6.13
C VAL A 12 -9.03 9.58 -7.21
N GLU A 13 -8.85 10.89 -7.44
CA GLU A 13 -7.88 11.45 -8.37
C GLU A 13 -6.41 11.12 -8.09
N LYS A 14 -6.08 10.67 -6.87
CA LYS A 14 -4.71 10.27 -6.48
C LYS A 14 -4.51 8.75 -6.46
N ARG A 15 -5.56 7.96 -6.70
CA ARG A 15 -5.53 6.50 -6.56
C ARG A 15 -4.73 5.81 -7.67
N GLU A 16 -4.79 6.33 -8.89
CA GLU A 16 -4.00 5.83 -10.02
C GLU A 16 -2.50 6.04 -9.78
N ASP A 17 -2.08 7.28 -9.50
CA ASP A 17 -0.69 7.62 -9.18
C ASP A 17 -0.16 6.81 -8.00
N LEU A 18 -0.99 6.61 -6.97
CA LEU A 18 -0.65 5.77 -5.83
C LEU A 18 -0.46 4.32 -6.25
N SER A 19 -1.45 3.73 -6.92
CA SER A 19 -1.38 2.36 -7.42
C SER A 19 -0.10 2.11 -8.22
N ASP A 20 0.17 2.93 -9.21
CA ASP A 20 1.35 2.80 -10.08
C ASP A 20 2.66 2.88 -9.31
N LYS A 21 2.76 3.80 -8.35
CA LYS A 21 3.96 3.93 -7.52
C LYS A 21 4.16 2.73 -6.62
N LEU A 22 3.09 2.28 -5.96
CA LEU A 22 3.14 1.13 -5.06
C LEU A 22 3.50 -0.16 -5.81
N LEU A 23 2.94 -0.35 -7.00
CA LEU A 23 3.31 -1.45 -7.88
C LEU A 23 4.80 -1.41 -8.25
N ASN A 24 5.31 -0.23 -8.61
CA ASN A 24 6.72 -0.06 -8.89
C ASN A 24 7.61 -0.42 -7.68
N TYR A 25 7.19 -0.09 -6.45
CA TYR A 25 7.92 -0.48 -5.25
C TYR A 25 7.91 -1.99 -5.04
N LEU A 26 6.77 -2.66 -5.19
CA LEU A 26 6.70 -4.12 -5.04
C LEU A 26 7.51 -4.85 -6.09
N LEU A 27 7.45 -4.43 -7.36
CA LEU A 27 8.15 -5.09 -8.46
C LEU A 27 9.68 -4.91 -8.42
N LYS A 28 10.17 -3.84 -7.76
CA LYS A 28 11.59 -3.48 -7.70
C LYS A 28 12.21 -3.64 -6.31
N THR A 29 11.43 -4.08 -5.33
CA THR A 29 11.93 -4.27 -3.98
C THR A 29 13.01 -5.34 -3.94
N LYS A 30 13.96 -5.18 -3.01
CA LYS A 30 14.94 -6.20 -2.64
C LYS A 30 14.61 -6.84 -1.29
N ASN A 31 13.45 -6.47 -0.73
CA ASN A 31 12.97 -6.92 0.56
C ASN A 31 11.90 -8.01 0.38
N GLU A 32 11.89 -8.77 -0.72
CA GLU A 32 10.87 -9.78 -1.00
C GLU A 32 10.73 -10.83 0.12
N LYS A 33 11.81 -11.06 0.89
CA LYS A 33 11.81 -11.92 2.08
C LYS A 33 10.85 -11.46 3.19
N ASN A 34 10.51 -10.18 3.22
CA ASN A 34 9.57 -9.59 4.18
C ASN A 34 8.12 -9.78 3.75
N MET A 35 7.86 -10.24 2.51
CA MET A 35 6.52 -10.50 2.01
C MET A 35 6.11 -11.96 2.32
N PRO A 36 5.10 -12.19 3.17
CA PRO A 36 4.58 -13.53 3.39
C PRO A 36 4.00 -14.12 2.10
N SER A 37 4.16 -15.44 1.89
CA SER A 37 3.63 -16.09 0.68
C SER A 37 2.11 -15.98 0.55
N SER A 38 1.37 -15.86 1.66
CA SER A 38 -0.07 -15.58 1.66
C SER A 38 -0.39 -14.21 1.06
N MET A 39 0.39 -13.19 1.42
CA MET A 39 0.27 -11.83 0.91
C MET A 39 0.65 -11.76 -0.58
N ALA A 40 1.76 -12.42 -0.97
CA ALA A 40 2.15 -12.51 -2.38
C ALA A 40 1.07 -13.18 -3.24
N LYS A 41 0.45 -14.26 -2.74
CA LYS A 41 -0.67 -14.93 -3.43
C LYS A 41 -1.89 -14.01 -3.54
N CYS A 42 -2.23 -13.28 -2.48
CA CYS A 42 -3.33 -12.32 -2.48
C CYS A 42 -3.11 -11.22 -3.53
N PHE A 43 -1.92 -10.61 -3.53
CA PHE A 43 -1.50 -9.63 -4.52
C PHE A 43 -1.59 -10.16 -5.96
N LEU A 44 -1.04 -11.34 -6.24
CA LEU A 44 -1.09 -11.94 -7.57
C LEU A 44 -2.51 -12.30 -8.02
N SER A 45 -3.35 -12.78 -7.09
CA SER A 45 -4.76 -13.04 -7.38
C SER A 45 -5.49 -11.76 -7.75
N GLN A 46 -5.29 -10.68 -6.98
CA GLN A 46 -5.91 -9.39 -7.24
C GLN A 46 -5.48 -8.83 -8.61
N TRP A 47 -4.18 -8.93 -8.93
CA TRP A 47 -3.62 -8.52 -10.22
C TRP A 47 -4.31 -9.22 -11.40
N GLN A 48 -4.62 -10.51 -11.26
CA GLN A 48 -5.28 -11.27 -12.32
C GLN A 48 -6.75 -10.92 -12.50
N THR A 49 -7.42 -10.45 -11.45
CA THR A 49 -8.87 -10.24 -11.43
C THR A 49 -9.33 -8.80 -11.63
N GLY A 50 -8.45 -7.79 -11.53
CA GLY A 50 -8.87 -6.40 -11.75
C GLY A 50 -7.85 -5.31 -11.40
N SER A 51 -8.31 -4.06 -11.52
CA SER A 51 -7.51 -2.84 -11.30
C SER A 51 -7.16 -2.64 -9.82
N PHE A 52 -5.97 -2.10 -9.57
CA PHE A 52 -5.52 -1.68 -8.25
C PHE A 52 -5.95 -0.25 -7.88
N GLU A 53 -6.77 0.39 -8.70
CA GLU A 53 -7.33 1.71 -8.43
C GLU A 53 -8.61 1.66 -7.58
N ASP A 54 -9.24 0.48 -7.48
CA ASP A 54 -10.39 0.28 -6.60
C ASP A 54 -9.98 0.13 -5.13
N GLU A 55 -10.94 0.30 -4.22
CA GLU A 55 -10.64 0.31 -2.77
C GLU A 55 -10.05 -0.99 -2.25
N THR A 56 -10.40 -2.12 -2.87
CA THR A 56 -9.93 -3.43 -2.44
C THR A 56 -8.52 -3.69 -2.95
N GLY A 57 -8.28 -3.44 -4.24
CA GLY A 57 -6.96 -3.56 -4.86
C GLY A 57 -5.96 -2.61 -4.24
N LEU A 58 -6.33 -1.35 -4.08
CA LEU A 58 -5.45 -0.34 -3.50
C LEU A 58 -5.12 -0.65 -2.03
N ALA A 59 -6.07 -1.21 -1.27
CA ALA A 59 -5.80 -1.63 0.11
C ALA A 59 -4.79 -2.79 0.17
N VAL A 60 -4.89 -3.76 -0.76
CA VAL A 60 -3.93 -4.87 -0.88
C VAL A 60 -2.54 -4.35 -1.26
N LEU A 61 -2.45 -3.40 -2.20
CA LEU A 61 -1.17 -2.77 -2.55
C LEU A 61 -0.55 -2.06 -1.37
N LEU A 62 -1.35 -1.23 -0.71
CA LEU A 62 -0.91 -0.38 0.38
C LEU A 62 -0.40 -1.20 1.55
N GLU A 63 -1.09 -2.29 1.89
CA GLU A 63 -0.65 -3.25 2.89
C GLU A 63 0.66 -3.95 2.50
N ALA A 64 0.75 -4.42 1.26
CA ALA A 64 1.94 -5.12 0.77
C ALA A 64 3.17 -4.19 0.75
N THR A 65 3.03 -2.97 0.25
CA THR A 65 4.12 -2.00 0.21
C THR A 65 4.49 -1.49 1.59
N ALA A 66 3.51 -1.26 2.48
CA ALA A 66 3.79 -0.87 3.86
C ALA A 66 4.51 -1.96 4.64
N THR A 67 4.33 -3.23 4.26
CA THR A 67 5.04 -4.37 4.85
C THR A 67 6.48 -4.49 4.34
N VAL A 68 6.70 -4.29 3.04
CA VAL A 68 7.98 -4.59 2.39
C VAL A 68 8.89 -3.36 2.29
N GLU A 69 8.30 -2.18 2.13
CA GLU A 69 8.97 -0.88 1.96
C GLU A 69 8.23 0.20 2.79
N PRO A 70 8.10 0.06 4.12
CA PRO A 70 7.32 0.97 4.97
C PRO A 70 7.75 2.43 4.82
N GLU A 71 9.05 2.70 4.90
CA GLU A 71 9.61 4.05 4.84
C GLU A 71 9.27 4.74 3.52
N LYS A 72 9.54 4.08 2.38
CA LYS A 72 9.25 4.61 1.05
C LYS A 72 7.76 4.83 0.81
N THR A 73 6.93 3.90 1.31
CA THR A 73 5.47 3.99 1.17
C THR A 73 4.93 5.20 1.92
N ILE A 74 5.37 5.37 3.16
CA ILE A 74 4.96 6.48 4.01
C ILE A 74 5.47 7.82 3.46
N GLU A 75 6.74 7.89 3.06
CA GLU A 75 7.35 9.10 2.48
C GLU A 75 6.62 9.55 1.21
N PHE A 76 6.32 8.61 0.31
CA PHE A 76 5.57 8.91 -0.92
C PHE A 76 4.17 9.47 -0.62
N VAL A 77 3.42 8.84 0.29
CA VAL A 77 2.07 9.30 0.67
C VAL A 77 2.13 10.67 1.36
N GLU A 78 3.13 10.90 2.21
CA GLU A 78 3.28 12.15 2.97
C GLU A 78 3.73 13.32 2.09
N GLN A 79 4.75 13.11 1.27
CA GLN A 79 5.44 14.20 0.56
C GLN A 79 4.94 14.39 -0.88
N GLU A 80 4.84 13.31 -1.64
CA GLU A 80 4.51 13.37 -3.07
C GLU A 80 3.00 13.50 -3.27
N LEU A 81 2.21 12.72 -2.53
CA LEU A 81 0.75 12.86 -2.55
C LEU A 81 0.22 13.94 -1.61
N GLN A 82 1.07 14.49 -0.73
CA GLN A 82 0.69 15.52 0.25
C GLN A 82 -0.48 15.09 1.16
N LEU A 83 -0.55 13.79 1.51
CA LEU A 83 -1.61 13.21 2.33
C LEU A 83 -1.09 12.88 3.74
N ALA A 84 -0.75 13.93 4.51
CA ALA A 84 -0.16 13.78 5.85
C ALA A 84 -1.01 12.93 6.81
N ASP A 85 -2.33 13.07 6.78
CA ASP A 85 -3.25 12.29 7.63
C ASP A 85 -3.25 10.80 7.25
N VAL A 86 -3.16 10.49 5.96
CA VAL A 86 -3.07 9.12 5.45
C VAL A 86 -1.72 8.51 5.81
N ALA A 87 -0.63 9.27 5.66
CA ALA A 87 0.70 8.85 6.06
C ALA A 87 0.79 8.56 7.57
N LYS A 88 0.13 9.37 8.40
CA LYS A 88 0.01 9.13 9.84
C LYS A 88 -0.76 7.83 10.12
N ALA A 89 -1.91 7.63 9.48
CA ALA A 89 -2.69 6.40 9.61
C ALA A 89 -1.90 5.15 9.19
N LEU A 90 -1.04 5.28 8.16
CA LEU A 90 -0.12 4.23 7.72
C LEU A 90 0.97 3.93 8.74
N LYS A 91 1.61 4.98 9.30
CA LYS A 91 2.59 4.83 10.39
C LYS A 91 1.98 4.04 11.55
N ASP A 92 0.77 4.42 11.98
CA ASP A 92 0.06 3.75 13.07
C ASP A 92 -0.31 2.29 12.72
N ALA A 93 -0.70 2.01 11.48
CA ALA A 93 -1.02 0.66 11.02
C ALA A 93 0.20 -0.26 10.97
N VAL A 94 1.35 0.24 10.49
CA VAL A 94 2.62 -0.51 10.45
C VAL A 94 3.12 -0.83 11.86
N GLN A 95 3.01 0.13 12.79
CA GLN A 95 3.42 -0.08 14.18
C GLN A 95 2.48 -1.04 14.94
N ALA A 96 1.18 -1.03 14.63
CA ALA A 96 0.20 -1.94 15.23
C ALA A 96 0.27 -3.38 14.70
N GLY A 97 0.83 -3.59 13.49
CA GLY A 97 1.03 -4.91 12.88
C GLY A 97 2.34 -5.60 13.28
N GLY A 98 3.15 -5.00 14.16
CA GLY A 98 4.44 -5.51 14.63
C GLY A 98 4.40 -6.34 15.92
N ALA A 99 3.25 -6.93 16.29
CA ALA A 99 3.08 -7.76 17.48
C ALA A 99 2.81 -9.22 17.10
#